data_AF-A0A8H9L408-F1
#
_entry.id   AF-A0A8H9L408-F1
#
_cell.length_a   1.000
_cell.length_b   1.000
_cell.length_c   1.000
_cell.angle_alpha   90.00
_cell.angle_beta   90.00
_cell.angle_gamma   90.00
#
_symmetry.space_group_name_H-M   'P 1'
#
loop_
_entity.id
_entity.type
_entity.pdbx_description
1 polymer ?
#
loop_
_entity_poly.entity_id
_entity_poly.type
_entity_poly.pdbx_seq_one_letter_code
_entity_poly.pdbx_strand_id
1 'polypeptide(L)'
;MARGDMTRRQRLAGYLARAAGRFGVRPDGEPVAGDFDRTLAVRVAGTVAGTVAGTVAGTARGAAWLRVTAQPPAWAAGDGWDGIAATAGAPFAGVPMPRHLGSAEWSEDGEVVRADLLTAVDHPAVTTGLVLRHDVDLPDAWWAALRSGLAALRGVATDRAVLTPEGLADALLATFGVVVDLDRVRWETAHGDLHLGNLTAPGLTILDWETWGRAPVGYDAAVLACSAVLRPAVADRVRAEFADVLGTYSGAVAQLAAADRYLALVRLGRHRDVALPLRRHAEAVISDRLG
;
A
#
# COMPACT_ATOMS: atom_id res chain seq x y z
N MET A 1 -10.71 26.10 -33.11
CA MET A 1 -11.61 25.09 -32.52
C MET A 1 -10.95 24.58 -31.25
N ALA A 2 -11.28 25.18 -30.11
CA ALA A 2 -10.65 24.85 -28.83
C ALA A 2 -11.02 23.41 -28.44
N ARG A 3 -10.03 22.52 -28.30
CA ARG A 3 -10.23 21.25 -27.60
C ARG A 3 -10.66 21.64 -26.19
N GLY A 4 -11.90 21.32 -25.81
CA GLY A 4 -12.34 21.51 -24.43
C GLY A 4 -11.35 20.78 -23.52
N ASP A 5 -10.89 21.47 -22.47
CA ASP A 5 -9.93 20.89 -21.53
C ASP A 5 -10.51 19.62 -20.92
N MET A 6 -9.91 18.47 -21.22
CA MET A 6 -10.37 17.20 -20.67
C MET A 6 -10.09 17.19 -19.17
N THR A 7 -11.06 16.76 -18.38
CA THR A 7 -10.84 16.54 -16.95
C THR A 7 -9.74 15.49 -16.74
N ARG A 8 -9.05 15.54 -15.59
CA ARG A 8 -8.02 14.56 -15.22
C ARG A 8 -8.52 13.11 -15.38
N ARG A 9 -9.73 12.85 -14.88
CA ARG A 9 -10.39 11.53 -14.94
C ARG A 9 -10.67 11.08 -16.38
N GLN A 10 -11.05 12.00 -17.28
CA GLN A 10 -11.22 11.70 -18.70
C GLN A 10 -9.89 11.35 -19.39
N ARG A 11 -8.79 12.04 -19.04
CA ARG A 11 -7.46 11.69 -19.55
C ARG A 11 -7.02 10.29 -19.10
N LEU A 12 -7.17 9.98 -17.82
CA LEU A 12 -6.89 8.65 -17.28
C LEU A 12 -7.72 7.56 -17.94
N ALA A 13 -9.00 7.81 -18.22
CA ALA A 13 -9.85 6.85 -18.96
C ALA A 13 -9.32 6.61 -20.39
N GLY A 14 -8.82 7.66 -21.06
CA GLY A 14 -8.16 7.54 -22.36
C GLY A 14 -6.89 6.68 -22.30
N TYR A 15 -6.05 6.90 -21.29
CA TYR A 15 -4.86 6.07 -21.06
C TYR A 15 -5.21 4.61 -20.76
N LEU A 16 -6.25 4.37 -19.95
CA LEU A 16 -6.73 3.04 -19.62
C LEU A 16 -7.20 2.28 -20.87
N ALA A 17 -7.95 2.93 -21.76
CA ALA A 17 -8.39 2.34 -23.02
C ALA A 17 -7.21 1.95 -23.93
N ARG A 18 -6.17 2.79 -23.99
CA ARG A 18 -4.94 2.51 -24.74
C ARG A 18 -4.15 1.35 -24.14
N ALA A 19 -4.01 1.33 -22.81
CA ALA A 19 -3.38 0.23 -22.11
C ALA A 19 -4.12 -1.10 -22.37
N ALA A 20 -5.46 -1.09 -22.35
CA ALA A 20 -6.25 -2.27 -22.68
C ALA A 20 -5.96 -2.77 -24.11
N GLY A 21 -5.86 -1.86 -25.09
CA GLY A 21 -5.44 -2.17 -26.44
C GLY A 21 -4.04 -2.79 -26.53
N ARG A 22 -3.07 -2.26 -25.77
CA ARG A 22 -1.68 -2.79 -25.73
C ARG A 22 -1.61 -4.20 -25.16
N PHE A 23 -2.37 -4.48 -24.11
CA PHE A 23 -2.42 -5.80 -23.49
C PHE A 23 -3.37 -6.78 -24.20
N GLY A 24 -4.12 -6.32 -25.21
CA GLY A 24 -5.11 -7.16 -25.90
C GLY A 24 -6.30 -7.57 -25.01
N VAL A 25 -6.61 -6.76 -23.99
CA VAL A 25 -7.69 -7.02 -23.02
C VAL A 25 -8.83 -6.02 -23.20
N ARG A 26 -10.00 -6.32 -22.63
CA ARG A 26 -11.19 -5.45 -22.70
C ARG A 26 -11.66 -5.09 -21.29
N PRO A 27 -11.93 -3.81 -20.99
CA PRO A 27 -12.58 -3.42 -19.75
C PRO A 27 -13.88 -4.19 -19.52
N ASP A 28 -14.08 -4.63 -18.28
CA ASP A 28 -15.22 -5.42 -17.82
C ASP A 28 -15.68 -4.88 -16.46
N GLY A 29 -16.54 -3.86 -16.49
CA GLY A 29 -17.06 -3.17 -15.30
C GLY A 29 -16.69 -1.69 -15.25
N GLU A 30 -17.05 -1.05 -14.13
CA GLU A 30 -16.78 0.38 -13.91
C GLU A 30 -15.35 0.63 -13.42
N PRO A 31 -14.64 1.63 -13.99
CA PRO A 31 -13.32 2.01 -13.49
C PRO A 31 -13.37 2.61 -12.08
N VAL A 32 -12.44 2.19 -11.24
CA VAL A 32 -12.21 2.71 -9.89
C VAL A 32 -11.05 3.70 -9.93
N ALA A 33 -11.25 4.89 -9.39
CA ALA A 33 -10.21 5.91 -9.28
C ALA A 33 -9.53 5.84 -7.92
N GLY A 34 -8.21 5.96 -7.90
CA GLY A 34 -7.47 6.12 -6.65
C GLY A 34 -7.38 7.57 -6.19
N ASP A 35 -6.73 7.77 -5.05
CA ASP A 35 -6.58 9.08 -4.42
C ASP A 35 -5.91 10.11 -5.36
N PHE A 36 -6.42 11.34 -5.29
CA PHE A 36 -5.96 12.50 -6.06
C PHE A 36 -6.06 12.38 -7.59
N ASP A 37 -6.91 11.47 -8.10
CA ASP A 37 -7.07 11.21 -9.54
C ASP A 37 -5.70 10.99 -10.23
N ARG A 38 -4.79 10.29 -9.55
CA ARG A 38 -3.48 9.88 -10.09
C ARG A 38 -3.56 8.55 -10.82
N THR A 39 -4.55 7.74 -10.46
CA THR A 39 -4.66 6.34 -10.87
C THR A 39 -6.10 6.02 -11.27
N LEU A 40 -6.24 5.12 -12.24
CA LEU A 40 -7.52 4.56 -12.63
C LEU A 40 -7.33 3.06 -12.90
N ALA A 41 -8.18 2.23 -12.32
CA ALA A 41 -8.11 0.79 -12.46
C ALA A 41 -9.45 0.21 -12.91
N VAL A 42 -9.43 -0.86 -13.69
CA VAL A 42 -10.65 -1.58 -14.09
C VAL A 42 -10.36 -3.07 -14.18
N ARG A 43 -11.36 -3.89 -13.87
CA ARG A 43 -11.34 -5.30 -14.23
C ARG A 43 -11.33 -5.42 -15.75
N VAL A 44 -10.59 -6.38 -16.27
CA VAL A 44 -10.50 -6.67 -17.70
C VAL A 44 -10.69 -8.14 -17.97
N ALA A 45 -11.23 -8.47 -19.14
CA ALA A 45 -11.37 -9.82 -19.66
C ALA A 45 -10.52 -9.98 -20.93
N GLY A 46 -9.92 -11.16 -21.10
CA GLY A 46 -9.16 -11.48 -22.30
C GLY A 46 -8.22 -12.66 -22.11
N THR A 47 -7.47 -12.96 -23.16
CA THR A 47 -6.33 -13.87 -23.09
C THR A 47 -5.09 -13.01 -22.84
N VAL A 48 -4.56 -13.04 -21.62
CA VAL A 48 -3.33 -12.33 -21.28
C VAL A 48 -2.16 -13.22 -21.69
N ALA A 49 -1.36 -12.78 -22.66
CA ALA A 49 -0.05 -13.37 -22.89
C ALA A 49 0.88 -12.84 -21.79
N GLY A 50 1.18 -13.67 -20.79
CA GLY A 50 2.14 -13.29 -19.75
C GLY A 50 3.51 -13.08 -20.41
N THR A 51 4.13 -11.93 -20.17
CA THR A 51 5.54 -11.73 -20.56
C THR A 51 6.34 -11.66 -19.27
N VAL A 52 6.97 -12.77 -18.88
CA VAL A 52 7.97 -12.75 -17.80
C VAL A 52 9.33 -12.68 -18.49
N ALA A 53 10.08 -11.60 -18.26
CA ALA A 53 11.45 -11.43 -18.76
C ALA A 53 11.65 -11.76 -20.26
N GLY A 54 10.79 -11.19 -21.14
CA GLY A 54 10.94 -11.34 -22.60
C GLY A 54 10.64 -12.74 -23.15
N THR A 55 10.17 -13.68 -22.34
CA THR A 55 9.70 -15.00 -22.79
C THR A 55 8.18 -15.07 -22.61
N VAL A 56 7.47 -15.56 -23.63
CA VAL A 56 6.01 -15.74 -23.58
C VAL A 56 5.70 -16.84 -22.56
N ALA A 57 5.37 -16.43 -21.34
CA ALA A 57 4.98 -17.30 -20.25
C ALA A 57 3.47 -17.53 -20.32
N GLY A 58 3.04 -18.35 -21.28
CA GLY A 58 1.68 -18.89 -21.36
C GLY A 58 0.55 -17.86 -21.57
N THR A 59 -0.57 -18.36 -22.09
CA THR A 59 -1.81 -17.61 -22.21
C THR A 59 -2.67 -17.88 -20.98
N ALA A 60 -2.79 -16.92 -20.07
CA ALA A 60 -3.80 -16.97 -19.01
C ALA A 60 -5.13 -16.46 -19.58
N ARG A 61 -6.12 -17.35 -19.67
CA ARG A 61 -7.50 -16.99 -20.03
C ARG A 61 -8.24 -16.69 -18.72
N GLY A 62 -8.66 -15.45 -18.50
CA GLY A 62 -9.33 -15.11 -17.25
C GLY A 62 -9.50 -13.61 -17.03
N ALA A 63 -10.15 -13.27 -15.92
CA ALA A 63 -10.24 -11.89 -15.46
C ALA A 63 -8.89 -11.42 -14.90
N ALA A 64 -8.57 -10.15 -15.15
CA ALA A 64 -7.40 -9.47 -14.62
C ALA A 64 -7.79 -8.06 -14.15
N TRP A 65 -6.89 -7.37 -13.47
CA TRP A 65 -6.99 -5.95 -13.14
C TRP A 65 -5.99 -5.17 -13.96
N LEU A 66 -6.47 -4.17 -14.70
CA LEU A 66 -5.63 -3.21 -15.40
C LEU A 66 -5.66 -1.88 -14.66
N ARG A 67 -4.49 -1.39 -14.29
CA ARG A 67 -4.32 -0.11 -13.61
C ARG A 67 -3.45 0.81 -14.43
N VAL A 68 -3.84 2.07 -14.55
CA VAL A 68 -2.98 3.13 -15.09
C VAL A 68 -2.64 4.14 -14.01
N THR A 69 -1.39 4.58 -14.00
CA THR A 69 -0.89 5.70 -13.21
C THR A 69 -0.28 6.69 -14.18
N ALA A 70 -0.62 7.98 -14.02
CA ALA A 70 -0.01 9.04 -14.81
C ALA A 70 0.58 10.10 -13.88
N GLN A 71 1.81 10.52 -14.18
CA GLN A 71 2.55 11.52 -13.41
C GLN A 71 3.33 12.46 -14.33
N PRO A 72 3.62 13.69 -13.91
CA PRO A 72 4.66 14.49 -14.53
C PRO A 72 6.00 13.73 -14.55
N PRO A 73 6.86 13.93 -15.54
CA PRO A 73 8.14 13.22 -15.64
C PRO A 73 9.02 13.29 -14.39
N ALA A 74 8.98 14.41 -13.67
CA ALA A 74 9.72 14.60 -12.43
C ALA A 74 9.31 13.63 -11.30
N TRP A 75 8.13 13.03 -11.38
CA TRP A 75 7.56 12.11 -10.38
C TRP A 75 7.35 10.69 -10.93
N ALA A 76 7.76 10.43 -12.18
CA ALA A 76 7.64 9.14 -12.85
C ALA A 76 8.94 8.33 -12.73
N ALA A 77 9.48 8.25 -11.51
CA ALA A 77 10.73 7.57 -11.22
C ALA A 77 10.80 7.13 -9.75
N GLY A 78 11.77 6.26 -9.44
CA GLY A 78 12.04 5.77 -8.09
C GLY A 78 11.06 4.70 -7.63
N ASP A 79 11.20 4.29 -6.37
CA ASP A 79 10.52 3.12 -5.82
C ASP A 79 9.00 3.16 -6.03
N GLY A 80 8.35 4.28 -5.73
CA GLY A 80 6.89 4.41 -5.89
C GLY A 80 6.38 4.21 -7.32
N TRP A 81 7.23 4.36 -8.33
CA TRP A 81 6.83 4.31 -9.74
C TRP A 81 6.73 2.89 -10.29
N ASP A 82 7.68 2.02 -9.96
CA ASP A 82 7.75 0.65 -10.48
C ASP A 82 7.39 -0.43 -9.44
N GLY A 83 6.96 -0.02 -8.25
CA GLY A 83 6.79 -0.91 -7.11
C GLY A 83 5.92 -2.13 -7.36
N ILE A 84 4.83 -1.98 -8.13
CA ILE A 84 3.97 -3.11 -8.49
C ILE A 84 4.74 -4.16 -9.30
N ALA A 85 5.48 -3.76 -10.33
CA ALA A 85 6.27 -4.71 -11.12
C ALA A 85 7.45 -5.28 -10.32
N ALA A 86 8.01 -4.49 -9.40
CA ALA A 86 9.09 -4.93 -8.52
C ALA A 86 8.67 -6.06 -7.55
N THR A 87 7.36 -6.31 -7.39
CA THR A 87 6.84 -7.48 -6.63
C THR A 87 6.78 -8.78 -7.45
N ALA A 88 7.23 -8.77 -8.70
CA ALA A 88 7.24 -9.97 -9.53
C ALA A 88 8.28 -10.99 -9.04
N GLY A 89 7.89 -12.28 -9.04
CA GLY A 89 8.82 -13.39 -8.86
C GLY A 89 8.68 -14.18 -7.55
N ALA A 90 9.59 -15.13 -7.38
CA ALA A 90 9.57 -16.12 -6.30
C ALA A 90 9.61 -15.54 -4.87
N PRO A 91 10.32 -14.44 -4.56
CA PRO A 91 10.37 -13.89 -3.20
C PRO A 91 8.99 -13.54 -2.63
N PHE A 92 8.03 -13.18 -3.47
CA PHE A 92 6.67 -12.78 -3.06
C PHE A 92 5.66 -13.94 -3.09
N ALA A 93 6.06 -15.16 -3.42
CA ALA A 93 5.13 -16.28 -3.63
C ALA A 93 4.28 -16.62 -2.38
N GLY A 94 4.84 -16.43 -1.18
CA GLY A 94 4.13 -16.64 0.09
C GLY A 94 3.23 -15.48 0.53
N VAL A 95 3.26 -14.36 -0.18
CA VAL A 95 2.47 -13.17 0.15
C VAL A 95 1.11 -13.24 -0.54
N PRO A 96 -0.03 -13.07 0.18
CA PRO A 96 -1.36 -13.09 -0.40
C PRO A 96 -1.61 -11.76 -1.12
N MET A 97 -1.27 -11.69 -2.41
CA MET A 97 -1.33 -10.46 -3.21
C MET A 97 -1.70 -10.73 -4.67
N PRO A 98 -2.19 -9.72 -5.41
CA PRO A 98 -2.36 -9.83 -6.85
C PRO A 98 -1.00 -10.05 -7.51
N ARG A 99 -0.91 -10.98 -8.48
CA ARG A 99 0.33 -11.24 -9.21
C ARG A 99 0.46 -10.30 -10.38
N HIS A 100 1.62 -9.68 -10.51
CA HIS A 100 2.00 -8.90 -11.68
C HIS A 100 2.07 -9.79 -12.93
N LEU A 101 1.39 -9.37 -13.99
CA LEU A 101 1.30 -10.08 -15.28
C LEU A 101 2.07 -9.36 -16.38
N GLY A 102 2.30 -8.06 -16.24
CA GLY A 102 3.02 -7.25 -17.20
C GLY A 102 2.85 -5.74 -16.96
N SER A 103 3.76 -4.95 -17.50
CA SER A 103 3.69 -3.49 -17.49
C SER A 103 3.92 -2.91 -18.87
N ALA A 104 3.36 -1.73 -19.11
CA ALA A 104 3.68 -0.90 -20.26
C ALA A 104 3.85 0.55 -19.82
N GLU A 105 4.84 1.23 -20.38
CA GLU A 105 5.11 2.64 -20.08
C GLU A 105 5.16 3.45 -21.38
N TRP A 106 4.71 4.70 -21.34
CA TRP A 106 4.84 5.65 -22.44
C TRP A 106 4.68 7.09 -21.96
N SER A 107 5.16 8.04 -22.75
CA SER A 107 4.88 9.46 -22.54
C SER A 107 3.71 9.92 -23.39
N GLU A 108 2.81 10.71 -22.82
CA GLU A 108 1.67 11.33 -23.52
C GLU A 108 1.18 12.57 -22.79
N ASP A 109 0.75 13.59 -23.53
CA ASP A 109 0.20 14.85 -22.99
C ASP A 109 1.05 15.51 -21.88
N GLY A 110 2.38 15.39 -21.99
CA GLY A 110 3.33 15.95 -21.02
C GLY A 110 3.49 15.12 -19.73
N GLU A 111 2.91 13.93 -19.68
CA GLU A 111 3.02 12.98 -18.58
C GLU A 111 3.76 11.72 -19.00
N VAL A 112 4.28 11.00 -18.02
CA VAL A 112 4.62 9.59 -18.17
C VAL A 112 3.46 8.79 -17.62
N VAL A 113 3.03 7.80 -18.39
CA VAL A 113 1.95 6.90 -18.06
C VAL A 113 2.51 5.50 -17.93
N ARG A 114 2.18 4.87 -16.82
CA ARG A 114 2.47 3.48 -16.55
C ARG A 114 1.16 2.71 -16.47
N ALA A 115 1.12 1.56 -17.11
CA ALA A 115 0.04 0.59 -16.98
C ALA A 115 0.60 -0.71 -16.39
N ASP A 116 -0.06 -1.22 -15.36
CA ASP A 116 0.25 -2.51 -14.74
C ASP A 116 -0.97 -3.43 -14.87
N LEU A 117 -0.71 -4.64 -15.35
CA LEU A 117 -1.70 -5.71 -15.45
C LEU A 117 -1.45 -6.73 -14.32
N LEU A 118 -2.50 -7.06 -13.59
CA LEU A 118 -2.46 -7.85 -12.37
C LEU A 118 -3.51 -8.97 -12.44
N THR A 119 -3.32 -10.06 -11.69
CA THR A 119 -4.40 -11.05 -11.51
C THR A 119 -5.64 -10.43 -10.89
N ALA A 120 -6.82 -10.96 -11.23
CA ALA A 120 -8.06 -10.53 -10.60
C ALA A 120 -8.04 -10.73 -9.07
N VAL A 121 -8.78 -9.86 -8.38
CA VAL A 121 -9.08 -9.95 -6.95
C VAL A 121 -10.59 -10.08 -6.84
N ASP A 122 -11.04 -11.14 -6.19
CA ASP A 122 -12.46 -11.54 -6.16
C ASP A 122 -13.18 -11.09 -4.88
N HIS A 123 -12.44 -10.53 -3.92
CA HIS A 123 -12.98 -10.06 -2.64
C HIS A 123 -12.88 -8.53 -2.55
N PRO A 124 -13.91 -7.86 -1.99
CA PRO A 124 -13.87 -6.42 -1.75
C PRO A 124 -12.85 -6.07 -0.66
N ALA A 125 -12.34 -4.83 -0.72
CA ALA A 125 -11.59 -4.25 0.39
C ALA A 125 -12.46 -4.17 1.65
N VAL A 126 -11.85 -4.32 2.83
CA VAL A 126 -12.56 -4.22 4.14
C VAL A 126 -13.17 -2.83 4.32
N THR A 127 -12.54 -1.79 3.78
CA THR A 127 -13.06 -0.42 3.77
C THR A 127 -12.55 0.33 2.55
N THR A 128 -13.10 1.50 2.25
CA THR A 128 -12.68 2.33 1.09
C THR A 128 -11.73 3.47 1.47
N GLY A 129 -11.34 3.59 2.75
CA GLY A 129 -10.55 4.72 3.24
C GLY A 129 -9.37 4.33 4.12
N LEU A 130 -8.49 5.31 4.36
CA LEU A 130 -7.30 5.18 5.21
C LEU A 130 -7.64 4.92 6.69
N VAL A 131 -8.76 5.44 7.17
CA VAL A 131 -9.18 5.32 8.58
C VAL A 131 -10.44 4.49 8.65
N LEU A 132 -10.44 3.45 9.49
CA LEU A 132 -11.59 2.60 9.71
C LEU A 132 -12.70 3.37 10.44
N ARG A 133 -13.89 3.40 9.84
CA ARG A 133 -15.05 4.19 10.30
C ARG A 133 -16.21 3.37 10.82
N HIS A 134 -16.13 2.04 10.77
CA HIS A 134 -17.15 1.09 11.19
C HIS A 134 -16.48 -0.12 11.84
N ASP A 135 -17.21 -0.84 12.69
CA ASP A 135 -16.70 -2.08 13.28
C ASP A 135 -16.59 -3.16 12.21
N VAL A 136 -15.56 -3.99 12.31
CA VAL A 136 -15.35 -5.15 11.44
C VAL A 136 -15.12 -6.37 12.30
N ASP A 137 -15.74 -7.48 11.92
CA ASP A 137 -15.55 -8.78 12.55
C ASP A 137 -14.84 -9.70 11.56
N LEU A 138 -13.54 -9.88 11.76
CA LEU A 138 -12.67 -10.68 10.89
C LEU A 138 -12.30 -11.96 11.63
N PRO A 139 -12.49 -13.14 11.01
CA PRO A 139 -12.29 -14.42 11.67
C PRO A 139 -10.82 -14.68 11.98
N ASP A 140 -10.52 -15.52 12.98
CA ASP A 140 -9.15 -15.89 13.38
C ASP A 140 -8.31 -16.42 12.20
N ALA A 141 -8.93 -17.15 11.27
CA ALA A 141 -8.26 -17.63 10.05
C ALA A 141 -7.77 -16.49 9.15
N TRP A 142 -8.49 -15.36 9.10
CA TRP A 142 -8.08 -14.19 8.34
C TRP A 142 -6.87 -13.51 9.00
N TRP A 143 -6.87 -13.38 10.34
CA TRP A 143 -5.73 -12.84 11.08
C TRP A 143 -4.49 -13.73 10.93
N ALA A 144 -4.66 -15.05 11.00
CA ALA A 144 -3.58 -16.00 10.76
C ALA A 144 -3.01 -15.89 9.34
N ALA A 145 -3.87 -15.73 8.32
CA ALA A 145 -3.44 -15.49 6.94
C ALA A 145 -2.66 -14.18 6.81
N LEU A 146 -3.09 -13.11 7.48
CA LEU A 146 -2.39 -11.82 7.47
C LEU A 146 -1.01 -11.94 8.10
N ARG A 147 -0.92 -12.57 9.28
CA ARG A 147 0.36 -12.83 9.95
C ARG A 147 1.30 -13.65 9.09
N SER A 148 0.81 -14.73 8.46
CA SER A 148 1.64 -15.55 7.57
C SER A 148 2.10 -14.77 6.34
N GLY A 149 1.23 -13.96 5.74
CA GLY A 149 1.56 -13.14 4.58
C GLY A 149 2.62 -12.09 4.89
N LEU A 150 2.49 -11.39 6.02
CA LEU A 150 3.50 -10.43 6.47
C LEU A 150 4.79 -11.12 6.88
N ALA A 151 4.74 -12.31 7.50
CA ALA A 151 5.95 -13.06 7.80
C ALA A 151 6.73 -13.44 6.52
N ALA A 152 6.03 -13.81 5.45
CA ALA A 152 6.66 -14.05 4.14
C ALA A 152 7.29 -12.76 3.58
N LEU A 153 6.59 -11.63 3.69
CA LEU A 153 7.07 -10.33 3.21
C LEU A 153 8.36 -9.88 3.92
N ARG A 154 8.43 -10.05 5.24
CA ARG A 154 9.60 -9.67 6.06
C ARG A 154 10.90 -10.34 5.60
N GLY A 155 10.81 -11.52 4.99
CA GLY A 155 11.95 -12.27 4.48
C GLY A 155 12.46 -11.82 3.10
N VAL A 156 11.76 -10.91 2.42
CA VAL A 156 12.16 -10.42 1.10
C VAL A 156 13.32 -9.42 1.24
N ALA A 157 14.45 -9.69 0.59
CA ALA A 157 15.56 -8.74 0.53
C ALA A 157 15.27 -7.61 -0.49
N THR A 158 15.57 -6.36 -0.12
CA THR A 158 15.36 -5.20 -0.98
C THR A 158 16.20 -3.99 -0.52
N ASP A 159 16.58 -3.14 -1.48
CA ASP A 159 17.17 -1.83 -1.22
C ASP A 159 16.13 -0.70 -1.24
N ARG A 160 14.88 -1.01 -1.62
CA ARG A 160 13.77 -0.06 -1.61
C ARG A 160 13.48 0.41 -0.20
N ALA A 161 12.99 1.63 -0.04
CA ALA A 161 12.74 2.20 1.28
C ALA A 161 11.33 2.78 1.40
N VAL A 162 10.58 2.35 2.42
CA VAL A 162 9.38 3.07 2.87
C VAL A 162 9.81 4.28 3.70
N LEU A 163 10.78 4.05 4.57
CA LEU A 163 11.34 5.03 5.48
C LEU A 163 12.86 4.95 5.42
N THR A 164 13.53 6.10 5.48
CA THR A 164 14.98 6.17 5.70
C THR A 164 15.25 6.36 7.19
N PRO A 165 16.39 5.88 7.72
CA PRO A 165 16.75 6.08 9.12
C PRO A 165 16.78 7.57 9.52
N GLU A 166 17.34 8.43 8.68
CA GLU A 166 17.46 9.86 8.94
C GLU A 166 16.08 10.54 8.92
N GLY A 167 15.28 10.26 7.89
CA GLY A 167 13.93 10.83 7.77
C GLY A 167 13.01 10.37 8.91
N LEU A 168 13.19 9.14 9.39
CA LEU A 168 12.49 8.62 10.55
C LEU A 168 12.90 9.40 11.83
N ALA A 169 14.20 9.53 12.10
CA ALA A 169 14.66 10.25 13.28
C ALA A 169 14.18 11.72 13.29
N ASP A 170 14.30 12.41 12.15
CA ASP A 170 13.84 13.79 12.00
C ASP A 170 12.33 13.93 12.24
N ALA A 171 11.53 13.03 11.68
CA ALA A 171 10.08 13.04 11.86
C ALA A 171 9.67 12.81 13.33
N LEU A 172 10.32 11.86 14.01
CA LEU A 172 10.01 11.55 15.41
C LEU A 172 10.43 12.67 16.36
N LEU A 173 11.59 13.30 16.10
CA LEU A 173 12.01 14.48 16.84
C LEU A 173 11.03 15.65 16.63
N ALA A 174 10.65 15.93 15.37
CA ALA A 174 9.78 17.05 15.05
C ALA A 174 8.34 16.88 15.59
N THR A 175 7.77 15.67 15.52
CA THR A 175 6.38 15.45 15.90
C THR A 175 6.20 15.12 17.37
N PHE A 176 7.15 14.41 18.00
CA PHE A 176 7.02 13.91 19.37
C PHE A 176 8.12 14.41 20.32
N GLY A 177 9.17 15.07 19.83
CA GLY A 177 10.30 15.49 20.67
C GLY A 177 11.18 14.32 21.14
N VAL A 178 11.11 13.18 20.45
CA VAL A 178 11.81 11.95 20.84
C VAL A 178 13.06 11.76 20.00
N VAL A 179 14.20 11.58 20.66
CA VAL A 179 15.44 11.13 20.03
C VAL A 179 15.48 9.61 20.06
N VAL A 180 15.58 8.98 18.89
CA VAL A 180 15.66 7.52 18.76
C VAL A 180 17.10 7.08 18.54
N ASP A 181 17.45 5.95 19.17
CA ASP A 181 18.71 5.26 18.93
C ASP A 181 18.55 4.37 17.69
N LEU A 182 18.96 4.88 16.54
CA LEU A 182 18.81 4.21 15.24
C LEU A 182 19.57 2.89 15.15
N ASP A 183 20.66 2.72 15.91
CA ASP A 183 21.46 1.48 15.91
C ASP A 183 20.69 0.32 16.55
N ARG A 184 19.70 0.62 17.41
CA ARG A 184 18.80 -0.36 18.01
C ARG A 184 17.57 -0.65 17.15
N VAL A 185 17.33 0.12 16.08
CA VAL A 185 16.18 -0.08 15.20
C VAL A 185 16.50 -1.21 14.22
N ARG A 186 15.78 -2.33 14.36
CA ARG A 186 15.78 -3.40 13.36
C ARG A 186 14.84 -3.03 12.23
N TRP A 187 15.25 -3.39 11.02
CA TRP A 187 14.52 -3.11 9.78
C TRP A 187 14.08 -4.41 9.12
N GLU A 188 12.92 -4.37 8.47
CA GLU A 188 12.37 -5.46 7.68
C GLU A 188 11.74 -4.91 6.41
N THR A 189 11.44 -5.80 5.46
CA THR A 189 10.61 -5.42 4.32
C THR A 189 9.15 -5.35 4.72
N ALA A 190 8.52 -4.23 4.41
CA ALA A 190 7.17 -3.88 4.74
C ALA A 190 6.40 -3.48 3.48
N HIS A 191 5.07 -3.62 3.54
CA HIS A 191 4.14 -3.14 2.54
C HIS A 191 4.18 -1.61 2.48
N GLY A 192 4.31 -0.94 3.63
CA GLY A 192 4.51 0.51 3.72
C GLY A 192 3.22 1.33 3.74
N ASP A 193 2.09 0.74 3.33
CA ASP A 193 0.76 1.35 3.44
C ASP A 193 -0.35 0.36 3.87
N LEU A 194 -0.08 -0.43 4.91
CA LEU A 194 -0.99 -1.50 5.34
C LEU A 194 -2.15 -0.99 6.23
N HIS A 195 -3.15 -0.34 5.64
CA HIS A 195 -4.44 -0.05 6.29
C HIS A 195 -5.53 -1.03 5.85
N LEU A 196 -6.67 -1.09 6.57
CA LEU A 196 -7.78 -2.02 6.24
C LEU A 196 -8.33 -1.82 4.81
N GLY A 197 -8.15 -0.63 4.22
CA GLY A 197 -8.57 -0.37 2.85
C GLY A 197 -7.72 -1.07 1.78
N ASN A 198 -6.50 -1.47 2.14
CA ASN A 198 -5.61 -2.26 1.28
C ASN A 198 -5.69 -3.76 1.59
N LEU A 199 -6.69 -4.19 2.36
CA LEU A 199 -6.90 -5.58 2.72
C LEU A 199 -8.30 -6.01 2.31
N THR A 200 -8.44 -7.21 1.75
CA THR A 200 -9.75 -7.75 1.34
C THR A 200 -10.32 -8.73 2.35
N ALA A 201 -11.64 -8.91 2.29
CA ALA A 201 -12.39 -9.89 3.10
C ALA A 201 -13.60 -10.44 2.32
N PRO A 202 -14.07 -11.68 2.61
CA PRO A 202 -13.59 -12.58 3.65
C PRO A 202 -12.28 -13.31 3.32
N GLY A 203 -11.91 -13.44 2.04
CA GLY A 203 -10.59 -13.95 1.65
C GLY A 203 -9.56 -12.82 1.66
N LEU A 204 -8.40 -13.07 2.25
CA LEU A 204 -7.33 -12.09 2.36
C LEU A 204 -6.54 -11.95 1.05
N THR A 205 -6.39 -10.71 0.61
CA THR A 205 -5.42 -10.24 -0.39
C THR A 205 -4.98 -8.85 0.04
N ILE A 206 -3.67 -8.62 0.06
CA ILE A 206 -3.01 -7.33 0.29
C ILE A 206 -2.90 -6.61 -1.04
N LEU A 207 -3.45 -5.41 -1.13
CA LEU A 207 -3.55 -4.58 -2.33
C LEU A 207 -2.53 -3.43 -2.28
N ASP A 208 -2.37 -2.73 -3.40
CA ASP A 208 -1.61 -1.45 -3.50
C ASP A 208 -0.12 -1.52 -3.15
N TRP A 209 0.60 -2.37 -3.88
CA TRP A 209 2.05 -2.63 -3.77
C TRP A 209 2.96 -1.56 -4.41
N GLU A 210 2.62 -0.29 -4.32
CA GLU A 210 3.49 0.77 -4.88
C GLU A 210 4.62 1.17 -3.94
N THR A 211 4.36 1.18 -2.63
CA THR A 211 5.19 1.87 -1.64
C THR A 211 6.03 0.93 -0.78
N TRP A 212 6.10 -0.35 -1.13
CA TRP A 212 6.81 -1.37 -0.36
C TRP A 212 8.33 -1.17 -0.35
N GLY A 213 8.96 -1.56 0.74
CA GLY A 213 10.39 -1.43 0.95
C GLY A 213 10.78 -1.64 2.41
N ARG A 214 11.97 -1.18 2.79
CA ARG A 214 12.47 -1.25 4.16
C ARG A 214 11.74 -0.27 5.09
N ALA A 215 11.34 -0.76 6.25
CA ALA A 215 10.78 0.00 7.37
C ALA A 215 11.19 -0.63 8.71
N PRO A 216 11.03 0.07 9.86
CA PRO A 216 11.24 -0.53 11.17
C PRO A 216 10.38 -1.78 11.38
N VAL A 217 10.90 -2.77 12.09
CA VAL A 217 10.17 -4.00 12.42
C VAL A 217 8.83 -3.67 13.08
N GLY A 218 7.74 -4.20 12.52
CA GLY A 218 6.38 -3.95 12.97
C GLY A 218 5.68 -2.74 12.34
N TYR A 219 6.30 -2.04 11.38
CA TYR A 219 5.73 -0.85 10.74
C TYR A 219 4.35 -1.10 10.14
N ASP A 220 4.16 -2.17 9.37
CA ASP A 220 2.86 -2.48 8.79
C ASP A 220 1.77 -2.74 9.86
N ALA A 221 2.11 -3.47 10.92
CA ALA A 221 1.19 -3.72 12.03
C ALA A 221 0.84 -2.42 12.78
N ALA A 222 1.81 -1.51 12.91
CA ALA A 222 1.60 -0.19 13.48
C ALA A 222 0.69 0.69 12.60
N VAL A 223 0.92 0.73 11.29
CA VAL A 223 0.05 1.43 10.32
C VAL A 223 -1.37 0.88 10.39
N LEU A 224 -1.51 -0.45 10.48
CA LEU A 224 -2.81 -1.11 10.60
C LEU A 224 -3.53 -0.71 11.89
N ALA A 225 -2.83 -0.73 13.04
CA ALA A 225 -3.40 -0.33 14.32
C ALA A 225 -3.80 1.17 14.35
N CYS A 226 -2.96 2.05 13.79
CA CYS A 226 -3.26 3.48 13.67
C CYS A 226 -4.44 3.75 12.72
N SER A 227 -4.56 2.98 11.63
CA SER A 227 -5.71 3.06 10.72
C SER A 227 -7.04 2.75 11.42
N ALA A 228 -6.99 1.89 12.44
CA ALA A 228 -8.13 1.45 13.23
C ALA A 228 -8.31 2.22 14.55
N VAL A 229 -7.62 3.35 14.76
CA VAL A 229 -7.59 4.04 16.07
C VAL A 229 -8.97 4.51 16.57
N LEU A 230 -9.93 4.72 15.66
CA LEU A 230 -11.32 5.08 16.00
C LEU A 230 -12.21 3.87 16.27
N ARG A 231 -11.64 2.66 16.22
CA ARG A 231 -12.25 1.36 16.51
C ARG A 231 -11.34 0.59 17.47
N PRO A 232 -11.38 0.93 18.77
CA PRO A 232 -10.44 0.39 19.75
C PRO A 232 -10.39 -1.13 19.77
N ALA A 233 -11.52 -1.84 19.66
CA ALA A 233 -11.55 -3.29 19.62
C ALA A 233 -10.72 -3.87 18.45
N VAL A 234 -10.78 -3.25 17.26
CA VAL A 234 -9.99 -3.66 16.09
C VAL A 234 -8.52 -3.31 16.29
N ALA A 235 -8.22 -2.10 16.76
CA ALA A 235 -6.84 -1.67 17.04
C ALA A 235 -6.16 -2.52 18.12
N ASP A 236 -6.91 -2.90 19.17
CA ASP A 236 -6.46 -3.80 20.24
C ASP A 236 -6.23 -5.21 19.70
N ARG A 237 -7.10 -5.70 18.81
CA ARG A 237 -6.88 -6.99 18.16
C ARG A 237 -5.60 -6.98 17.31
N VAL A 238 -5.36 -5.93 16.52
CA VAL A 238 -4.09 -5.79 15.78
C VAL A 238 -2.89 -5.82 16.74
N ARG A 239 -2.94 -5.05 17.84
CA ARG A 239 -1.86 -5.06 18.83
C ARG A 239 -1.64 -6.43 19.45
N ALA A 240 -2.70 -7.18 19.75
CA ALA A 240 -2.60 -8.52 20.29
C ALA A 240 -1.99 -9.52 19.28
N GLU A 241 -2.42 -9.45 18.02
CA GLU A 241 -1.91 -10.33 16.95
C GLU A 241 -0.43 -10.10 16.64
N PHE A 242 0.04 -8.87 16.78
CA PHE A 242 1.41 -8.48 16.45
C PHE A 242 2.22 -8.07 17.68
N ALA A 243 1.83 -8.54 18.86
CA ALA A 243 2.49 -8.19 20.13
C ALA A 243 3.98 -8.58 20.15
N ASP A 244 4.34 -9.64 19.43
CA ASP A 244 5.73 -10.12 19.29
C ASP A 244 6.66 -9.10 18.64
N VAL A 245 6.14 -8.29 17.71
CA VAL A 245 6.91 -7.22 17.05
C VAL A 245 6.65 -5.85 17.67
N LEU A 246 5.38 -5.53 17.98
CA LEU A 246 4.99 -4.22 18.53
C LEU A 246 5.45 -4.01 19.97
N GLY A 247 5.71 -5.09 20.72
CA GLY A 247 6.27 -5.04 22.08
C GLY A 247 7.78 -4.79 22.15
N THR A 248 8.46 -4.61 21.02
CA THR A 248 9.92 -4.39 20.93
C THR A 248 10.29 -2.92 20.81
N TYR A 249 11.58 -2.58 20.96
CA TYR A 249 12.07 -1.22 20.71
C TYR A 249 11.77 -0.74 19.28
N SER A 250 12.03 -1.60 18.28
CA SER A 250 11.72 -1.30 16.88
C SER A 250 10.22 -1.15 16.64
N GLY A 251 9.40 -1.96 17.32
CA GLY A 251 7.94 -1.85 17.31
C GLY A 251 7.42 -0.56 17.94
N ALA A 252 8.06 -0.04 18.98
CA ALA A 252 7.74 1.27 19.56
C ALA A 252 8.04 2.40 18.55
N VAL A 253 9.21 2.37 17.92
CA VAL A 253 9.60 3.31 16.86
C VAL A 253 8.64 3.24 15.66
N ALA A 254 8.25 2.03 15.25
CA ALA A 254 7.26 1.78 14.20
C ALA A 254 5.88 2.40 14.53
N GLN A 255 5.42 2.25 15.77
CA GLN A 255 4.15 2.85 16.24
C GLN A 255 4.18 4.37 16.17
N LEU A 256 5.28 5.00 16.56
CA LEU A 256 5.42 6.45 16.44
C LEU A 256 5.48 6.90 14.98
N ALA A 257 6.21 6.18 14.12
CA ALA A 257 6.29 6.48 12.69
C ALA A 257 4.90 6.38 12.01
N ALA A 258 4.12 5.36 12.36
CA ALA A 258 2.74 5.22 11.89
C ALA A 258 1.84 6.34 12.43
N ALA A 259 1.97 6.71 13.71
CA ALA A 259 1.21 7.82 14.28
C ALA A 259 1.55 9.15 13.61
N ASP A 260 2.82 9.44 13.34
CA ASP A 260 3.25 10.63 12.61
C ASP A 260 2.63 10.69 11.20
N ARG A 261 2.62 9.57 10.45
CA ARG A 261 1.98 9.47 9.13
C ARG A 261 0.52 9.96 9.16
N TYR A 262 -0.28 9.49 10.12
CA TYR A 262 -1.67 9.93 10.23
C TYR A 262 -1.82 11.34 10.80
N LEU A 263 -0.94 11.78 11.71
CA LEU A 263 -0.90 13.17 12.17
C LEU A 263 -0.52 14.15 11.05
N ALA A 264 0.28 13.71 10.07
CA ALA A 264 0.54 14.49 8.86
C ALA A 264 -0.73 14.74 8.05
N LEU A 265 -1.62 13.75 7.93
CA LEU A 265 -2.93 13.93 7.30
C LEU A 265 -3.79 14.93 8.08
N VAL A 266 -3.72 14.93 9.42
CA VAL A 266 -4.39 15.92 10.27
C VAL A 266 -3.86 17.32 10.01
N ARG A 267 -2.53 17.50 9.87
CA ARG A 267 -1.91 18.79 9.52
C ARG A 267 -2.41 19.31 8.17
N LEU A 268 -2.73 18.41 7.23
CA LEU A 268 -3.38 18.73 5.94
C LEU A 268 -4.91 18.93 6.05
N GLY A 269 -5.47 18.94 7.27
CA GLY A 269 -6.89 19.14 7.52
C GLY A 269 -7.78 17.90 7.33
N ARG A 270 -7.21 16.72 7.05
CA ARG A 270 -7.93 15.44 6.86
C ARG A 270 -8.02 14.66 8.16
N HIS A 271 -9.05 13.83 8.32
CA HIS A 271 -9.20 12.89 9.45
C HIS A 271 -8.97 13.50 10.84
N ARG A 272 -9.37 14.75 11.08
CA ARG A 272 -9.01 15.51 12.29
C ARG A 272 -9.31 14.79 13.61
N ASP A 273 -10.30 13.92 13.60
CA ASP A 273 -10.76 13.16 14.75
C ASP A 273 -9.82 12.03 15.19
N VAL A 274 -8.86 11.61 14.36
CA VAL A 274 -7.81 10.65 14.77
C VAL A 274 -6.72 11.30 15.63
N ALA A 275 -6.65 12.64 15.66
CA ALA A 275 -5.52 13.35 16.26
C ALA A 275 -5.34 13.06 17.75
N LEU A 276 -6.42 13.17 18.53
CA LEU A 276 -6.36 12.96 19.98
C LEU A 276 -6.07 11.48 20.33
N PRO A 277 -6.77 10.49 19.76
CA PRO A 277 -6.44 9.09 19.98
C PRO A 277 -4.99 8.72 19.64
N LEU A 278 -4.46 9.22 18.51
CA LEU A 278 -3.08 8.93 18.12
C LEU A 278 -2.05 9.59 19.03
N ARG A 279 -2.29 10.83 19.50
CA ARG A 279 -1.38 11.48 20.47
C ARG A 279 -1.32 10.72 21.79
N ARG A 280 -2.48 10.31 22.32
CA ARG A 280 -2.54 9.47 23.53
C ARG A 280 -1.82 8.13 23.34
N HIS A 281 -1.98 7.51 22.18
CA HIS A 281 -1.26 6.28 21.87
C HIS A 281 0.26 6.51 21.82
N ALA A 282 0.71 7.57 21.15
CA ALA A 282 2.13 7.91 21.08
C ALA A 282 2.73 8.21 22.47
N GLU A 283 2.03 8.98 23.31
CA GLU A 283 2.42 9.25 24.70
C GLU A 283 2.61 7.96 25.51
N ALA A 284 1.68 7.01 25.39
CA ALA A 284 1.78 5.71 26.05
C ALA A 284 3.00 4.90 25.54
N VAL A 285 3.20 4.84 24.23
CA VAL A 285 4.36 4.13 23.63
C VAL A 285 5.68 4.74 24.11
N ILE A 286 5.77 6.07 24.19
CA ILE A 286 6.96 6.77 24.66
C ILE A 286 7.22 6.42 26.12
N SER A 287 6.22 6.59 26.99
CA SER A 287 6.34 6.30 28.43
C SER A 287 6.74 4.86 28.72
N ASP A 288 6.21 3.90 27.98
CA ASP A 288 6.40 2.48 28.29
C ASP A 288 7.72 1.91 27.74
N ARG A 289 8.25 2.48 26.65
CA ARG A 289 9.28 1.80 25.83
C ARG A 289 10.46 2.67 25.40
N LEU A 290 10.34 3.99 25.45
CA LEU A 290 11.38 4.93 24.99
C LEU A 290 11.81 5.93 26.07
N GLY A 291 11.05 6.04 27.17
CA GLY A 291 11.39 6.80 28.38
C GLY A 291 12.39 6.11 29.30
#